data_AF-A0A4Q0QHI6-F1
#
_entry.id   AF-A0A4Q0QHI6-F1
#
_cell.length_a   1.000
_cell.length_b   1.000
_cell.length_c   1.000
_cell.angle_alpha   90.00
_cell.angle_beta   90.00
_cell.angle_gamma   90.00
#
_symmetry.space_group_name_H-M   'P 1'
#
loop_
_entity.id
_entity.type
_entity.pdbx_description
1 polymer ?
#
loop_
_entity_poly.entity_id
_entity_poly.type
_entity_poly.pdbx_seq_one_letter_code
_entity_poly.pdbx_strand_id
1 'polypeptide(L)'
;MRIRMRSLIGALVGAFCVAGPALAETPAAIVEDLQGKIDGVEFMDYVAPGKIIKLGPKTSITLSYLKSCLRETISEGVVLVGTEQSTVQLGDVQRAKVPCDTKAAQLSEREANQSAATTFRTMRSDAKGAPSKLPTIYGVAPLVQAKSGSTLVIERTDGKEPTISVPLKNDVMIRGKFYDFAKAGKSLTPGGSYLAILGAKRYAFQVDASATASPTPVIGRLLRLE
;
A
#
# COMPACT_ATOMS: atom_id res chain seq x y z
N MET A 1 -44.31 66.13 6.81
CA MET A 1 -43.13 65.70 6.03
C MET A 1 -43.12 64.17 5.98
N ARG A 2 -43.15 63.58 4.78
CA ARG A 2 -43.24 62.12 4.54
C ARG A 2 -41.95 61.42 4.96
N ILE A 3 -42.03 60.19 5.49
CA ILE A 3 -41.19 59.06 5.08
C ILE A 3 -42.00 57.76 5.28
N ARG A 4 -42.26 57.08 4.16
CA ARG A 4 -42.68 55.67 4.09
C ARG A 4 -41.42 54.82 4.25
N MET A 5 -41.42 53.84 5.14
CA MET A 5 -40.40 52.79 5.16
C MET A 5 -41.11 51.44 5.04
N ARG A 6 -40.98 50.81 3.87
CA ARG A 6 -41.46 49.47 3.57
C ARG A 6 -40.44 48.48 4.14
N SER A 7 -40.86 47.65 5.08
CA SER A 7 -40.04 46.57 5.62
C SER A 7 -40.01 45.41 4.63
N LEU A 8 -38.82 45.07 4.13
CA LEU A 8 -38.54 43.89 3.33
C LEU A 8 -38.07 42.79 4.29
N ILE A 9 -38.94 41.81 4.56
CA ILE A 9 -38.57 40.57 5.25
C ILE A 9 -38.15 39.58 4.16
N GLY A 10 -36.84 39.41 3.96
CA GLY A 10 -36.27 38.36 3.12
C GLY A 10 -35.95 37.13 3.96
N ALA A 11 -36.68 36.04 3.75
CA ALA A 11 -36.40 34.74 4.37
C ALA A 11 -35.23 34.06 3.64
N LEU A 12 -34.09 33.88 4.32
CA LEU A 12 -33.01 32.99 3.87
C LEU A 12 -33.39 31.54 4.22
N VAL A 13 -33.74 30.74 3.21
CA VAL A 13 -33.81 29.29 3.32
C VAL A 13 -32.40 28.74 3.07
N GLY A 14 -31.69 28.40 4.14
CA GLY A 14 -30.38 27.74 4.05
C GLY A 14 -30.54 26.26 3.68
N ALA A 15 -30.12 25.88 2.47
CA ALA A 15 -30.00 24.50 2.05
C ALA A 15 -28.83 23.83 2.79
N PHE A 16 -29.14 23.02 3.81
CA PHE A 16 -28.19 22.14 4.47
C PHE A 16 -27.90 20.93 3.56
N CYS A 17 -26.86 21.03 2.72
CA CYS A 17 -26.30 19.86 2.06
C CYS A 17 -25.57 19.03 3.13
N VAL A 18 -26.20 17.95 3.59
CA VAL A 18 -25.55 16.93 4.41
C VAL A 18 -24.58 16.16 3.50
N ALA A 19 -23.34 16.60 3.43
CA ALA A 19 -22.27 15.81 2.85
C ALA A 19 -22.06 14.59 3.75
N GLY A 20 -22.59 13.44 3.33
CA GLY A 20 -22.30 12.17 3.99
C GLY A 20 -20.79 11.91 3.99
N PRO A 21 -20.23 11.29 5.05
CA PRO A 21 -18.81 10.96 5.06
C PRO A 21 -18.51 10.03 3.89
N ALA A 22 -17.67 10.48 2.97
CA ALA A 22 -17.10 9.62 1.94
C ALA A 22 -16.20 8.61 2.67
N LEU A 23 -16.71 7.38 2.86
CA LEU A 23 -15.86 6.26 3.25
C LEU A 23 -14.87 6.07 2.09
N ALA A 24 -13.62 6.47 2.32
CA ALA A 24 -12.54 6.18 1.38
C ALA A 24 -12.48 4.65 1.24
N GLU A 25 -12.93 4.13 0.10
CA GLU A 25 -12.92 2.68 -0.15
C GLU A 25 -11.48 2.19 -0.04
N THR A 26 -11.24 1.30 0.92
CA THR A 26 -9.94 0.67 1.09
C THR A 26 -9.70 -0.23 -0.13
N PRO A 27 -8.56 -0.10 -0.83
CA PRO A 27 -8.30 -0.90 -2.01
C PRO A 27 -8.30 -2.39 -1.67
N ALA A 28 -8.84 -3.20 -2.58
CA ALA A 28 -8.91 -4.65 -2.44
C ALA A 28 -7.61 -5.32 -2.90
N ALA A 29 -7.12 -4.91 -4.08
CA ALA A 29 -5.96 -5.50 -4.72
C ALA A 29 -5.12 -4.43 -5.43
N ILE A 30 -3.91 -4.83 -5.82
CA ILE A 30 -3.02 -4.07 -6.69
C ILE A 30 -2.80 -4.85 -8.00
N VAL A 31 -2.77 -4.14 -9.12
CA VAL A 31 -2.43 -4.69 -10.42
C VAL A 31 -0.93 -4.93 -10.47
N GLU A 32 -0.54 -6.21 -10.47
CA GLU A 32 0.86 -6.63 -10.46
C GLU A 32 1.41 -6.86 -11.86
N ASP A 33 0.59 -7.24 -12.83
CA ASP A 33 1.03 -7.44 -14.22
C ASP A 33 -0.15 -7.26 -15.19
N LEU A 34 0.15 -6.85 -16.42
CA LEU A 34 -0.81 -6.73 -17.52
C LEU A 34 -0.19 -7.25 -18.81
N GLN A 35 -0.93 -8.12 -19.49
CA GLN A 35 -0.61 -8.58 -20.84
C GLN A 35 -1.69 -8.07 -21.79
N GLY A 36 -1.27 -7.32 -22.79
CA GLY A 36 -2.17 -6.61 -23.70
C GLY A 36 -2.74 -5.32 -23.11
N LYS A 37 -3.60 -4.65 -23.88
CA LYS A 37 -4.28 -3.43 -23.45
C LYS A 37 -5.58 -3.78 -22.74
N ILE A 38 -5.72 -3.32 -21.51
CA ILE A 38 -6.91 -3.50 -20.68
C ILE A 38 -7.41 -2.12 -20.26
N ASP A 39 -8.66 -1.80 -20.59
CA ASP A 39 -9.18 -0.45 -20.35
C ASP A 39 -9.52 -0.22 -18.86
N GLY A 40 -9.14 0.95 -18.36
CA GLY A 40 -9.53 1.41 -17.02
C GLY A 40 -8.76 0.80 -15.85
N VAL A 41 -7.65 0.10 -16.13
CA VAL A 41 -6.64 -0.35 -15.16
C VAL A 41 -5.26 -0.33 -15.81
N GLU A 42 -4.24 0.03 -15.04
CA GLU A 42 -2.84 0.02 -15.47
C GLU A 42 -1.97 -0.70 -14.44
N PHE A 43 -0.74 -1.06 -14.82
CA PHE A 43 0.23 -1.65 -13.91
C PHE A 43 0.39 -0.77 -12.65
N MET A 44 0.39 -1.42 -11.48
CA MET A 44 0.46 -0.81 -10.15
C MET A 44 -0.74 0.04 -9.73
N ASP A 45 -1.87 -0.02 -10.45
CA ASP A 45 -3.12 0.55 -9.94
C ASP A 45 -3.64 -0.22 -8.73
N TYR A 46 -4.19 0.52 -7.78
CA TYR A 46 -5.09 -0.06 -6.79
C TYR A 46 -6.48 -0.23 -7.40
N VAL A 47 -7.10 -1.37 -7.12
CA VAL A 47 -8.48 -1.67 -7.53
C VAL A 47 -9.36 -1.84 -6.31
N ALA A 48 -10.52 -1.18 -6.33
CA ALA A 48 -11.52 -1.26 -5.28
C ALA A 48 -12.43 -2.51 -5.47
N PRO A 49 -13.02 -3.04 -4.39
CA PRO A 49 -14.11 -4.02 -4.51
C PRO A 49 -15.23 -3.49 -5.43
N GLY A 50 -15.91 -4.38 -6.15
CA GLY A 50 -16.99 -4.04 -7.07
C GLY A 50 -16.54 -3.52 -8.43
N LYS A 51 -15.25 -3.22 -8.64
CA LYS A 51 -14.71 -2.85 -9.95
C LYS A 51 -14.91 -4.00 -10.94
N ILE A 52 -15.48 -3.68 -12.10
CA ILE A 52 -15.57 -4.59 -13.24
C ILE A 52 -14.42 -4.29 -14.20
N ILE A 53 -13.63 -5.31 -14.54
CA ILE A 53 -12.53 -5.24 -15.50
C ILE A 53 -12.87 -6.19 -16.65
N LYS A 54 -12.88 -5.68 -17.88
CA LYS A 54 -13.14 -6.47 -19.09
C LYS A 54 -11.80 -6.82 -19.74
N LEU A 55 -11.57 -8.11 -19.93
CA LEU A 55 -10.38 -8.66 -20.54
C LEU A 55 -10.75 -9.17 -21.94
N GLY A 56 -10.13 -8.58 -22.96
CA GLY A 56 -10.29 -9.03 -24.34
C GLY A 56 -9.54 -10.34 -24.61
N PRO A 57 -9.69 -10.90 -25.82
CA PRO A 57 -8.92 -12.06 -26.25
C PRO A 57 -7.41 -11.81 -26.13
N LYS A 58 -6.66 -12.83 -25.67
CA LYS A 58 -5.21 -12.80 -25.46
C LYS A 58 -4.74 -11.71 -24.49
N THR A 59 -5.62 -11.25 -23.59
CA THR A 59 -5.24 -10.34 -22.51
C THR A 59 -5.21 -11.07 -21.17
N SER A 60 -4.32 -10.64 -20.29
CA SER A 60 -4.22 -11.18 -18.93
C SER A 60 -3.93 -10.08 -17.92
N ILE A 61 -4.44 -10.24 -16.70
CA ILE A 61 -4.15 -9.38 -15.57
C ILE A 61 -3.71 -10.23 -14.39
N THR A 62 -2.68 -9.78 -13.67
CA THR A 62 -2.34 -10.33 -12.37
C THR A 62 -2.76 -9.35 -11.27
N LEU A 63 -3.62 -9.81 -10.35
CA LEU A 63 -4.08 -9.07 -9.19
C LEU A 63 -3.50 -9.66 -7.91
N SER A 64 -2.96 -8.81 -7.04
CA SER A 64 -2.46 -9.20 -5.73
C SER A 64 -3.33 -8.58 -4.64
N TYR A 65 -4.10 -9.42 -3.93
CA TYR A 65 -5.09 -9.00 -2.94
C TYR A 65 -4.46 -8.67 -1.59
N LEU A 66 -4.76 -7.46 -1.10
CA LEU A 66 -4.13 -6.88 0.08
C LEU A 66 -4.56 -7.55 1.39
N LYS A 67 -5.80 -8.05 1.44
CA LYS A 67 -6.39 -8.66 2.65
C LYS A 67 -6.16 -10.15 2.75
N SER A 68 -6.08 -10.84 1.61
CA SER A 68 -6.09 -12.30 1.57
C SER A 68 -4.73 -12.90 1.19
N CYS A 69 -3.70 -12.10 0.88
CA CYS A 69 -2.45 -12.62 0.32
C CYS A 69 -2.65 -13.53 -0.91
N LEU A 70 -3.74 -13.30 -1.66
CA LEU A 70 -4.06 -14.08 -2.84
C LEU A 70 -3.51 -13.37 -4.08
N ARG A 71 -2.74 -14.10 -4.88
CA ARG A 71 -2.31 -13.67 -6.22
C ARG A 71 -3.17 -14.39 -7.24
N GLU A 72 -3.91 -13.63 -8.04
CA GLU A 72 -4.73 -14.15 -9.13
C GLU A 72 -4.12 -13.74 -10.46
N THR A 73 -3.96 -14.69 -11.37
CA THR A 73 -3.68 -14.40 -12.79
C THR A 73 -4.90 -14.81 -13.58
N ILE A 74 -5.50 -13.85 -14.27
CA ILE A 74 -6.78 -14.02 -14.96
C ILE A 74 -6.57 -13.77 -16.45
N SER A 75 -7.08 -14.67 -17.28
CA SER A 75 -6.97 -14.59 -18.74
C SER A 75 -8.35 -14.46 -19.37
N GLU A 76 -8.55 -13.39 -20.14
CA GLU A 76 -9.79 -13.09 -20.87
C GLU A 76 -11.05 -13.00 -19.95
N GLY A 77 -12.19 -12.62 -20.54
CA GLY A 77 -13.48 -12.60 -19.84
C GLY A 77 -13.78 -11.33 -19.02
N VAL A 78 -14.63 -11.46 -18.02
CA VAL A 78 -15.11 -10.36 -17.17
C VAL A 78 -14.77 -10.65 -15.71
N VAL A 79 -14.03 -9.73 -15.10
CA VAL A 79 -13.56 -9.82 -13.72
C VAL A 79 -14.36 -8.86 -12.84
N LEU A 80 -15.08 -9.39 -11.86
CA LEU A 80 -15.64 -8.63 -10.76
C LEU A 80 -14.67 -8.74 -9.57
N VAL A 81 -14.03 -7.63 -9.22
CA VAL A 81 -13.08 -7.55 -8.11
C VAL A 81 -13.84 -7.66 -6.79
N GLY A 82 -13.52 -8.68 -5.98
CA GLY A 82 -14.06 -8.81 -4.63
C GLY A 82 -13.17 -8.13 -3.58
N THR A 83 -13.41 -8.39 -2.30
CA THR A 83 -12.54 -7.87 -1.22
C THR A 83 -11.28 -8.70 -1.01
N GLU A 84 -11.34 -9.99 -1.34
CA GLU A 84 -10.29 -10.99 -1.06
C GLU A 84 -9.91 -11.83 -2.28
N GLN A 85 -10.77 -11.89 -3.29
CA GLN A 85 -10.57 -12.62 -4.54
C GLN A 85 -11.56 -12.13 -5.60
N SER A 86 -11.34 -12.44 -6.88
CA SER A 86 -12.25 -12.05 -7.96
C SER A 86 -13.27 -13.14 -8.27
N THR A 87 -14.44 -12.71 -8.75
CA THR A 87 -15.35 -13.57 -9.52
C THR A 87 -15.09 -13.35 -11.00
N VAL A 88 -14.82 -14.41 -11.75
CA VAL A 88 -14.47 -14.36 -13.17
C VAL A 88 -15.53 -15.07 -13.99
N GLN A 89 -15.98 -14.44 -15.08
CA GLN A 89 -16.90 -15.00 -16.04
C GLN A 89 -16.24 -15.08 -17.42
N LEU A 90 -16.42 -16.20 -18.13
CA LEU A 90 -15.93 -16.40 -19.50
C LEU A 90 -14.40 -16.23 -19.65
N GLY A 91 -13.65 -16.53 -18.59
CA GLY A 91 -12.19 -16.46 -18.55
C GLY A 91 -11.62 -17.44 -17.54
N ASP A 92 -10.31 -17.66 -17.62
CA ASP A 92 -9.59 -18.57 -16.73
C ASP A 92 -8.95 -17.80 -15.57
N VAL A 93 -8.97 -18.38 -14.37
CA VAL A 93 -8.35 -17.80 -13.19
C VAL A 93 -7.44 -18.80 -12.49
N GLN A 94 -6.16 -18.43 -12.40
CA GLN A 94 -5.16 -19.13 -11.60
C GLN A 94 -4.99 -18.40 -10.27
N ARG A 95 -5.01 -19.14 -9.17
CA ARG A 95 -4.92 -18.56 -7.81
C ARG A 95 -3.77 -19.19 -7.05
N ALA A 96 -2.96 -18.34 -6.42
CA ALA A 96 -1.89 -18.76 -5.55
C ALA A 96 -1.95 -17.97 -4.24
N LYS A 97 -1.94 -18.70 -3.10
CA LYS A 97 -1.66 -18.08 -1.82
C LYS A 97 -0.16 -17.80 -1.75
N VAL A 98 0.22 -16.56 -1.49
CA VAL A 98 1.62 -16.15 -1.44
C VAL A 98 2.01 -15.73 -0.03
N PRO A 99 3.27 -15.92 0.40
CA PRO A 99 3.76 -15.37 1.66
C PRO A 99 3.55 -13.86 1.68
N CYS A 100 2.77 -13.38 2.66
CA CYS A 100 2.48 -11.98 2.84
C CYS A 100 2.04 -11.71 4.27
N ASP A 101 2.30 -10.49 4.74
CA ASP A 101 1.75 -9.98 6.00
C ASP A 101 0.81 -8.81 5.66
N THR A 102 -0.47 -9.01 5.91
CA THR A 102 -1.50 -8.00 5.61
C THR A 102 -1.31 -6.73 6.45
N LYS A 103 -0.56 -6.82 7.56
CA LYS A 103 -0.17 -5.66 8.38
C LYS A 103 1.02 -4.90 7.80
N ALA A 104 1.87 -5.53 6.97
CA ALA A 104 2.93 -4.83 6.25
C ALA A 104 2.37 -3.96 5.11
N ALA A 105 1.24 -4.37 4.54
CA ALA A 105 0.47 -3.56 3.60
C ALA A 105 -0.34 -2.42 4.29
N GLN A 106 -0.33 -2.32 5.61
CA GLN A 106 -0.96 -1.25 6.37
C GLN A 106 -0.08 -0.91 7.57
N LEU A 107 1.11 -0.36 7.30
CA LEU A 107 2.00 0.04 8.37
C LEU A 107 1.34 1.20 9.13
N SER A 108 0.95 0.94 10.37
CA SER A 108 0.53 2.01 11.27
C SER A 108 1.72 2.94 11.50
N GLU A 109 1.54 4.24 11.28
CA GLU A 109 2.47 5.24 11.77
C GLU A 109 2.62 5.04 13.28
N ARG A 110 3.83 4.71 13.73
CA ARG A 110 4.11 4.59 15.16
C ARG A 110 4.78 5.88 15.59
N GLU A 111 4.13 6.60 16.51
CA GLU A 111 4.66 7.82 17.13
C GLU A 111 5.99 7.49 17.82
N ALA A 112 7.09 7.64 17.09
CA ALA A 112 8.43 7.54 17.61
C ALA A 112 8.82 8.89 18.23
N ASN A 113 8.20 9.20 19.38
CA ASN A 113 8.68 10.26 20.28
C ASN A 113 9.89 9.81 21.12
N GLN A 114 10.48 8.66 20.81
CA GLN A 114 11.64 8.11 21.50
C GLN A 114 12.65 7.62 20.46
N SER A 115 13.94 7.83 20.74
CA SER A 115 15.09 7.43 19.91
C SER A 115 14.93 6.03 19.31
N ALA A 116 15.47 5.80 18.11
CA ALA A 116 15.34 4.51 17.40
C ALA A 116 15.70 3.30 18.29
N ALA A 117 16.75 3.41 19.11
CA ALA A 117 17.15 2.38 20.06
C ALA A 117 16.17 2.17 21.24
N THR A 118 15.46 3.21 21.69
CA THR A 118 14.45 3.10 22.75
C THR A 118 13.16 2.46 22.26
N THR A 119 12.72 2.72 21.02
CA THR A 119 11.49 2.14 20.45
C THR A 119 11.52 0.60 20.41
N PHE A 120 12.68 -0.01 20.12
CA PHE A 120 12.83 -1.47 20.19
C PHE A 120 12.92 -1.99 21.64
N ARG A 121 13.43 -1.17 22.58
CA ARG A 121 13.48 -1.53 24.00
C ARG A 121 12.12 -1.44 24.67
N THR A 122 11.33 -0.38 24.44
CA THR A 122 9.94 -0.29 24.95
C THR A 122 9.08 -1.44 24.43
N MET A 123 9.25 -1.87 23.17
CA MET A 123 8.60 -3.08 22.65
C MET A 123 8.99 -4.39 23.38
N ARG A 124 10.15 -4.45 24.03
CA ARG A 124 10.58 -5.59 24.86
C ARG A 124 10.20 -5.40 26.34
N SER A 125 9.98 -4.16 26.78
CA SER A 125 9.73 -3.78 28.18
C SER A 125 8.26 -3.67 28.55
N ASP A 126 7.33 -3.49 27.59
CA ASP A 126 5.87 -3.56 27.82
C ASP A 126 5.36 -5.00 27.98
N ALA A 127 6.21 -5.89 28.48
CA ALA A 127 5.96 -7.32 28.68
C ALA A 127 5.05 -7.57 29.90
N LYS A 128 3.78 -7.16 29.77
CA LYS A 128 2.62 -7.95 30.23
C LYS A 128 1.76 -8.44 29.05
N GLY A 129 2.36 -8.53 27.87
CA GLY A 129 1.81 -9.18 26.68
C GLY A 129 2.96 -9.50 25.72
N ALA A 130 2.83 -10.56 24.91
CA ALA A 130 3.82 -10.92 23.91
C ALA A 130 4.13 -9.71 23.00
N PRO A 131 5.40 -9.45 22.61
CA PRO A 131 5.73 -8.33 21.74
C PRO A 131 4.92 -8.44 20.46
N SER A 132 4.21 -7.37 20.08
CA SER A 132 3.46 -7.35 18.82
C SER A 132 4.44 -7.63 17.68
N LYS A 133 4.28 -8.77 16.98
CA LYS A 133 5.13 -9.13 15.85
C LYS A 133 5.20 -7.95 14.87
N LEU A 134 6.41 -7.54 14.51
CA LEU A 134 6.59 -6.47 13.53
C LEU A 134 6.02 -6.91 12.18
N PRO A 135 5.41 -6.00 11.42
CA PRO A 135 5.00 -6.30 10.06
C PRO A 135 6.16 -6.89 9.24
N THR A 136 5.93 -8.01 8.57
CA THR A 136 6.99 -8.79 7.91
C THR A 136 6.83 -8.75 6.39
N ILE A 137 7.91 -8.45 5.66
CA ILE A 137 7.99 -8.65 4.21
C ILE A 137 8.78 -9.92 3.88
N TYR A 138 8.43 -10.56 2.78
CA TYR A 138 8.91 -11.89 2.36
C TYR A 138 9.87 -11.84 1.16
N GLY A 139 10.20 -10.65 0.69
CA GLY A 139 11.24 -10.41 -0.32
C GLY A 139 12.27 -9.42 0.19
N VAL A 140 13.53 -9.60 -0.20
CA VAL A 140 14.64 -8.72 0.23
C VAL A 140 14.61 -7.34 -0.42
N ALA A 141 13.85 -7.17 -1.49
CA ALA A 141 13.74 -5.92 -2.23
C ALA A 141 12.33 -5.33 -2.06
N PRO A 142 12.08 -4.49 -1.04
CA PRO A 142 10.76 -3.94 -0.78
C PRO A 142 10.25 -3.08 -1.93
N LEU A 143 8.93 -3.10 -2.12
CA LEU A 143 8.21 -2.14 -2.94
C LEU A 143 7.56 -1.13 -2.00
N VAL A 144 8.06 0.10 -2.01
CA VAL A 144 7.65 1.13 -1.05
C VAL A 144 6.62 2.06 -1.70
N GLN A 145 5.40 2.10 -1.17
CA GLN A 145 4.40 3.09 -1.53
C GLN A 145 4.61 4.36 -0.68
N ALA A 146 4.87 5.48 -1.34
CA ALA A 146 5.07 6.81 -0.74
C ALA A 146 4.86 7.90 -1.80
N LYS A 147 4.60 9.15 -1.41
CA LYS A 147 4.56 10.28 -2.33
C LYS A 147 5.95 10.69 -2.77
N SER A 148 6.04 11.08 -4.04
CA SER A 148 7.22 11.77 -4.56
C SER A 148 7.47 13.10 -3.86
N GLY A 149 8.71 13.56 -3.90
CA GLY A 149 9.17 14.80 -3.27
C GLY A 149 9.67 14.64 -1.83
N SER A 150 9.57 13.44 -1.25
CA SER A 150 10.12 13.13 0.08
C SER A 150 11.44 12.35 -0.02
N THR A 151 12.18 12.24 1.08
CA THR A 151 13.35 11.35 1.18
C THR A 151 12.97 10.13 2.00
N LEU A 152 13.08 8.96 1.39
CA LEU A 152 12.96 7.68 2.08
C LEU A 152 14.29 7.35 2.74
N VAL A 153 14.26 7.09 4.04
CA VAL A 153 15.41 6.55 4.77
C VAL A 153 15.06 5.16 5.30
N ILE A 154 15.91 4.17 5.04
CA ILE A 154 15.83 2.82 5.63
C ILE A 154 17.06 2.59 6.50
N GLU A 155 16.83 2.36 7.78
CA GLU A 155 17.86 2.06 8.78
C GLU A 155 17.69 0.61 9.27
N ARG A 156 18.79 -0.15 9.32
CA ARG A 156 18.80 -1.44 10.02
C ARG A 156 18.99 -1.21 11.50
N THR A 157 18.12 -1.81 12.32
CA THR A 157 18.03 -1.50 13.75
C THR A 157 18.61 -2.57 14.65
N ASP A 158 18.90 -3.74 14.10
CA ASP A 158 19.52 -4.90 14.78
C ASP A 158 20.88 -5.29 14.17
N GLY A 159 21.49 -4.37 13.41
CA GLY A 159 22.73 -4.59 12.69
C GLY A 159 23.55 -3.30 12.54
N LYS A 160 24.59 -3.35 11.70
CA LYS A 160 25.52 -2.23 11.45
C LYS A 160 25.56 -1.80 9.98
N GLU A 161 24.59 -2.24 9.20
CA GLU A 161 24.48 -1.94 7.79
C GLU A 161 24.31 -0.44 7.57
N PRO A 162 24.92 0.11 6.50
CA PRO A 162 24.76 1.51 6.17
C PRO A 162 23.28 1.88 5.97
N THR A 163 22.90 3.04 6.50
CA THR A 163 21.59 3.62 6.24
C THR A 163 21.40 3.89 4.75
N ILE A 164 20.27 3.45 4.19
CA ILE A 164 19.88 3.76 2.82
C ILE A 164 19.09 5.06 2.85
N SER A 165 19.51 6.06 2.09
CA SER A 165 18.79 7.33 1.93
C SER A 165 18.54 7.60 0.45
N VAL A 166 17.27 7.75 0.08
CA VAL A 166 16.83 7.87 -1.32
C VAL A 166 15.84 9.03 -1.45
N PRO A 167 16.19 10.09 -2.21
CA PRO A 167 15.21 11.08 -2.64
C PRO A 167 14.20 10.46 -3.60
N LEU A 168 12.92 10.48 -3.23
CA LEU A 168 11.81 9.95 -4.02
C LEU A 168 11.41 10.93 -5.13
N LYS A 169 12.22 11.02 -6.17
CA LYS A 169 11.94 11.84 -7.35
C LYS A 169 11.02 11.10 -8.33
N ASN A 170 10.24 11.85 -9.13
CA ASN A 170 9.25 11.26 -10.04
C ASN A 170 9.86 10.28 -11.08
N ASP A 171 11.10 10.50 -11.50
CA ASP A 171 11.82 9.70 -12.50
C ASP A 171 12.20 8.30 -11.98
N VAL A 172 12.45 8.15 -10.67
CA VAL A 172 12.77 6.87 -10.03
C VAL A 172 11.54 6.14 -9.49
N MET A 173 10.36 6.78 -9.54
CA MET A 173 9.12 6.23 -9.01
C MET A 173 8.22 5.68 -10.11
N ILE A 174 7.62 4.53 -9.85
CA ILE A 174 6.54 3.98 -10.67
C ILE A 174 5.28 4.80 -10.37
N ARG A 175 4.81 5.50 -11.40
CA ARG A 175 3.58 6.33 -11.37
C ARG A 175 3.57 7.38 -10.25
N GLY A 176 4.74 7.86 -9.84
CA GLY A 176 4.90 8.84 -8.76
C GLY A 176 4.46 8.35 -7.37
N LYS A 177 4.21 7.03 -7.20
CA LYS A 177 3.66 6.44 -5.97
C LYS A 177 4.49 5.30 -5.38
N PHE A 178 5.27 4.60 -6.19
CA PHE A 178 6.01 3.43 -5.73
C PHE A 178 7.49 3.54 -6.06
N TYR A 179 8.33 3.25 -5.09
CA TYR A 179 9.76 3.06 -5.28
C TYR A 179 10.10 1.57 -5.14
N ASP A 180 10.67 0.98 -6.19
CA ASP A 180 10.99 -0.44 -6.23
C ASP A 180 12.49 -0.67 -6.00
N PHE A 181 12.84 -1.28 -4.87
CA PHE A 181 14.23 -1.61 -4.54
C PHE A 181 14.83 -2.58 -5.57
N ALA A 182 14.04 -3.51 -6.12
CA ALA A 182 14.52 -4.46 -7.10
C ALA A 182 14.96 -3.73 -8.39
N LYS A 183 14.14 -2.78 -8.86
CA LYS A 183 14.45 -1.94 -10.02
C LYS A 183 15.67 -1.04 -9.77
N ALA A 184 15.86 -0.62 -8.52
CA ALA A 184 17.00 0.21 -8.12
C ALA A 184 18.28 -0.59 -7.80
N GLY A 185 18.27 -1.92 -7.92
CA GLY A 185 19.40 -2.78 -7.58
C GLY A 185 19.76 -2.77 -6.08
N LYS A 186 18.78 -2.47 -5.22
CA LYS A 186 18.94 -2.42 -3.76
C LYS A 186 18.30 -3.65 -3.12
N SER A 187 18.88 -4.10 -2.01
CA SER A 187 18.35 -5.20 -1.22
C SER A 187 18.58 -4.95 0.27
N LEU A 188 17.73 -5.57 1.08
CA LEU A 188 17.85 -5.69 2.51
C LEU A 188 18.36 -7.09 2.87
N THR A 189 18.77 -7.28 4.11
CA THR A 189 19.28 -8.55 4.61
C THR A 189 18.11 -9.39 5.13
N PRO A 190 17.99 -10.67 4.71
CA PRO A 190 17.03 -11.61 5.30
C PRO A 190 17.15 -11.67 6.82
N GLY A 191 16.02 -11.71 7.52
CA GLY A 191 15.96 -11.76 8.98
C GLY A 191 16.25 -10.44 9.70
N GLY A 192 16.57 -9.36 8.97
CA GLY A 192 16.85 -8.05 9.56
C GLY A 192 15.59 -7.29 9.99
N SER A 193 15.73 -6.51 11.06
CA SER A 193 14.74 -5.52 11.51
C SER A 193 15.12 -4.12 11.03
N TYR A 194 14.13 -3.39 10.54
CA TYR A 194 14.34 -2.12 9.86
C TYR A 194 13.36 -1.04 10.32
N LEU A 195 13.80 0.20 10.17
CA LEU A 195 13.00 1.40 10.33
C LEU A 195 12.96 2.14 8.98
N ALA A 196 11.77 2.25 8.40
CA ALA A 196 11.51 3.16 7.28
C ALA A 196 11.08 4.52 7.82
N ILE A 197 11.68 5.58 7.31
CA ILE A 197 11.43 6.97 7.71
C ILE A 197 11.06 7.78 6.49
N LEU A 198 9.96 8.52 6.58
CA LEU A 198 9.48 9.48 5.58
C LEU A 198 9.09 10.77 6.28
N GLY A 199 9.92 11.79 6.17
CA GLY A 199 9.75 13.03 6.93
C GLY A 199 9.78 12.74 8.44
N ALA A 200 8.70 13.10 9.15
CA ALA A 200 8.55 12.82 10.58
C ALA A 200 8.06 11.40 10.89
N LYS A 201 7.51 10.70 9.89
CA LYS A 201 6.85 9.41 10.07
C LYS A 201 7.89 8.29 10.14
N ARG A 202 7.66 7.32 11.03
CA ARG A 202 8.54 6.16 11.23
C ARG A 202 7.73 4.87 11.25
N TYR A 203 8.24 3.87 10.54
CA TYR A 203 7.57 2.58 10.34
C TYR A 203 8.56 1.44 10.56
N ALA A 204 8.33 0.65 11.61
CA ALA A 204 9.16 -0.51 11.90
C ALA A 204 8.63 -1.75 11.15
N PHE A 205 9.51 -2.52 10.53
CA PHE A 205 9.19 -3.76 9.83
C PHE A 205 10.36 -4.75 9.90
N GLN A 206 10.10 -5.99 9.49
CA GLN A 206 11.11 -7.04 9.40
C GLN A 206 11.14 -7.65 8.01
N VAL A 207 12.31 -8.13 7.61
CA VAL A 207 12.47 -9.01 6.45
C VAL A 207 12.48 -10.44 6.96
N ASP A 208 11.66 -11.30 6.37
CA ASP A 208 11.63 -12.72 6.72
C ASP A 208 13.02 -13.37 6.57
N ALA A 209 13.37 -14.30 7.46
CA ALA A 209 14.68 -14.96 7.45
C ALA A 209 14.88 -15.84 6.20
N SER A 210 13.79 -16.31 5.59
CA SER A 210 13.80 -17.10 4.35
C SER A 210 13.66 -16.25 3.08
N ALA A 211 13.56 -14.92 3.22
CA ALA A 211 13.42 -14.03 2.07
C ALA A 211 14.61 -14.18 1.11
N THR A 212 14.31 -14.26 -0.19
CA THR A 212 15.33 -14.39 -1.23
C THR A 212 15.29 -13.19 -2.18
N ALA A 213 16.30 -13.11 -3.06
CA ALA A 213 16.34 -12.16 -4.17
C ALA A 213 15.46 -12.58 -5.37
N SER A 214 14.80 -13.74 -5.31
CA SER A 214 13.91 -14.20 -6.37
C SER A 214 12.72 -13.26 -6.53
N PRO A 215 12.16 -13.12 -7.76
CA PRO A 215 10.96 -12.33 -8.00
C PRO A 215 9.85 -12.73 -7.02
N THR A 216 9.51 -11.82 -6.13
CA THR A 216 8.47 -12.01 -5.12
C THR A 216 7.22 -11.22 -5.53
N PRO A 217 6.01 -11.80 -5.43
CA PRO A 217 4.77 -11.08 -5.68
C PRO A 217 4.71 -9.76 -4.92
N VAL A 218 4.06 -8.76 -5.50
CA VAL A 218 4.03 -7.39 -4.97
C VAL A 218 3.56 -7.38 -3.52
N ILE A 219 2.48 -8.10 -3.21
CA ILE A 219 1.91 -8.11 -1.87
C ILE A 219 2.84 -8.68 -0.79
N GLY A 220 3.76 -9.58 -1.16
CA GLY A 220 4.73 -10.15 -0.24
C GLY A 220 5.83 -9.18 0.17
N ARG A 221 6.05 -8.10 -0.59
CA ARG A 221 7.15 -7.13 -0.39
C ARG A 221 6.69 -5.68 -0.30
N LEU A 222 5.38 -5.44 -0.26
CA LEU A 222 4.78 -4.12 -0.27
C LEU A 222 4.85 -3.47 1.12
N LEU A 223 5.43 -2.28 1.20
CA LEU A 223 5.41 -1.40 2.37
C LEU A 223 4.57 -0.18 2.04
N ARG A 224 3.41 -0.03 2.71
CA ARG A 224 2.51 1.12 2.49
C ARG A 224 2.72 2.15 3.59
N LEU A 225 3.42 3.23 3.26
CA LEU A 225 3.84 4.26 4.21
C LEU A 225 2.91 5.50 4.19
N GLU A 226 1.80 5.43 3.45
CA GLU A 226 0.80 6.50 3.29
C GLU A 226 -0.61 5.96 3.08
#